data_AF-A0A917WYD9-F1
#
_entry.id   AF-A0A917WYD9-F1
#
_cell.length_a   1.000
_cell.length_b   1.000
_cell.length_c   1.000
_cell.angle_alpha   90.00
_cell.angle_beta   90.00
_cell.angle_gamma   90.00
#
_symmetry.space_group_name_H-M   'P 1'
#
loop_
_entity.id
_entity.type
_entity.pdbx_description
1 polymer ?
#
loop_
_entity_poly.entity_id
_entity_poly.type
_entity_poly.pdbx_seq_one_letter_code
_entity_poly.pdbx_strand_id
1 'polypeptide(L)'
;MSTSLAEHVDALYSAVERAGPDAFQAALEGIVEATQRSEPAEVSAALERLEPMLARIPLGMGPDLAQVAGAMTDFGGDPASVLATLVERAAGAMEQAARFAELHRAAGLALPDPGDFDAVGETRDRFTAAVQVRGLAGEEEAEDLLQAWYCGDSWVQPVLFMNQRRDVRRALPQRARLLNGVRATREYLGTAGWLEGLLLVLDDEPLIVLDRGFAGTGRGFRVTIGGIGDNFQLHTMLAAALIGHHLPGRAPAPAEVAAATDGPDLTPEGGIRGSWNLVDHGGKWIWNEGRPSDIPHLDGVRVVVLEPEPYQRSWNAGRAYPHMAPLLRIDEPLSPQEAAAWLSRCTTSS
;
A
#
# COMPACT_ATOMS: atom_id res chain seq x y z
N MET A 1 18.61 15.66 32.78
CA MET A 1 18.00 16.45 31.70
C MET A 1 17.82 15.49 30.54
N SER A 2 16.62 15.35 29.99
CA SER A 2 16.43 14.53 28.78
C SER A 2 17.10 15.26 27.62
N THR A 3 17.89 14.53 26.84
CA THR A 3 18.39 14.99 25.54
C THR A 3 17.21 15.33 24.63
N SER A 4 17.34 16.40 23.86
CA SER A 4 16.34 16.89 22.91
C SER A 4 16.38 16.10 21.59
N LEU A 5 15.28 16.15 20.83
CA LEU A 5 15.22 15.50 19.51
C LEU A 5 16.31 16.05 18.57
N ALA A 6 16.54 17.36 18.62
CA ALA A 6 17.57 18.02 17.82
C ALA A 6 18.99 17.51 18.11
N GLU A 7 19.33 17.25 19.39
CA GLU A 7 20.63 16.72 19.80
C GLU A 7 20.85 15.28 19.32
N HIS A 8 19.80 14.45 19.29
CA HIS A 8 19.89 13.10 18.74
C HIS A 8 20.06 13.11 17.22
N VAL A 9 19.44 14.05 16.51
CA VAL A 9 19.70 14.28 15.08
C VAL A 9 21.17 14.67 14.86
N ASP A 10 21.73 15.57 15.66
CA ASP A 10 23.16 15.95 15.58
C ASP A 10 24.10 14.77 15.87
N ALA A 11 23.74 13.94 16.84
CA ALA A 11 24.47 12.72 17.15
C ALA A 11 24.45 11.73 15.98
N LEU A 12 23.32 11.61 15.28
CA LEU A 12 23.19 10.75 14.09
C LEU A 12 24.14 11.21 12.97
N TYR A 13 24.17 12.51 12.68
CA TYR A 13 25.12 13.08 11.69
C TYR A 13 26.57 12.79 12.08
N SER A 14 26.91 12.98 13.36
CA SER A 14 28.24 12.69 13.88
C SER A 14 28.59 11.21 13.77
N ALA A 15 27.62 10.32 13.96
CA ALA A 15 27.81 8.88 13.89
C ALA A 15 28.13 8.40 12.47
N VAL A 16 27.38 8.88 11.48
CA VAL A 16 27.62 8.58 10.05
C VAL A 16 29.02 9.05 9.63
N GLU A 17 29.49 10.20 10.11
CA GLU A 17 30.80 10.72 9.73
C GLU A 17 31.97 10.05 10.47
N ARG A 18 31.83 9.70 11.76
CA ARG A 18 33.00 9.49 12.65
C ARG A 18 32.89 8.35 13.66
N ALA A 19 31.70 7.83 13.97
CA ALA A 19 31.52 7.01 15.18
C ALA A 19 30.99 5.58 14.94
N GLY A 20 30.73 5.19 13.69
CA GLY A 20 30.44 3.80 13.32
C GLY A 20 29.03 3.32 13.68
N PRO A 21 28.73 2.02 13.48
CA PRO A 21 27.37 1.48 13.52
C PRO A 21 26.69 1.55 14.89
N ASP A 22 27.41 1.29 15.98
CA ASP A 22 26.83 1.33 17.34
C ASP A 22 26.35 2.74 17.73
N ALA A 23 27.12 3.77 17.37
CA ALA A 23 26.75 5.15 17.62
C ALA A 23 25.57 5.61 16.76
N PHE A 24 25.48 5.08 15.53
CA PHE A 24 24.35 5.34 14.63
C PHE A 24 23.06 4.76 15.22
N GLN A 25 23.11 3.52 15.68
CA GLN A 25 21.97 2.85 16.30
C GLN A 25 21.51 3.55 17.58
N ALA A 26 22.43 3.91 18.47
CA ALA A 26 22.11 4.65 19.69
C ALA A 26 21.48 6.03 19.39
N ALA A 27 21.92 6.70 18.32
CA ALA A 27 21.32 7.96 17.90
C ALA A 27 19.89 7.77 17.35
N LEU A 28 19.66 6.72 16.55
CA LEU A 28 18.31 6.38 16.07
C LEU A 28 17.35 6.06 17.21
N GLU A 29 17.76 5.25 18.17
CA GLU A 29 16.96 4.93 19.37
C GLU A 29 16.59 6.20 20.14
N GLY A 30 17.54 7.11 20.31
CA GLY A 30 17.30 8.42 20.92
C GLY A 30 16.31 9.29 20.13
N ILE A 31 16.36 9.27 18.79
CA ILE A 31 15.38 9.96 17.94
C ILE A 31 13.98 9.38 18.18
N VAL A 32 13.83 8.07 18.23
CA VAL A 32 12.54 7.40 18.48
C VAL A 32 11.96 7.81 19.83
N GLU A 33 12.76 7.72 20.91
CA GLU A 33 12.31 8.08 22.26
C GLU A 33 11.99 9.57 22.43
N ALA A 34 12.75 10.44 21.77
CA ALA A 34 12.51 11.88 21.82
C ALA A 34 11.26 12.27 21.00
N THR A 35 11.06 11.68 19.82
CA THR A 35 9.91 11.93 18.96
C THR A 35 8.58 11.76 19.70
N GLN A 36 8.44 10.69 20.50
CA GLN A 36 7.21 10.40 21.25
C GLN A 36 6.85 11.46 22.30
N ARG A 37 7.80 12.32 22.67
CA ARG A 37 7.67 13.34 23.72
C ARG A 37 7.80 14.77 23.19
N SER A 38 8.05 14.92 21.90
CA SER A 38 8.24 16.19 21.23
C SER A 38 6.93 16.74 20.67
N GLU A 39 6.85 18.07 20.57
CA GLU A 39 5.72 18.73 19.94
C GLU A 39 5.77 18.55 18.41
N PRO A 40 4.63 18.53 17.69
CA PRO A 40 4.58 18.33 16.24
C PRO A 40 5.52 19.23 15.41
N ALA A 41 5.70 20.49 15.86
CA ALA A 41 6.60 21.43 15.20
C ALA A 41 8.09 21.03 15.35
N GLU A 42 8.48 20.47 16.48
CA GLU A 42 9.83 19.96 16.71
C GLU A 42 10.08 18.70 15.88
N VAL A 43 9.11 17.79 15.83
CA VAL A 43 9.16 16.57 15.00
C VAL A 43 9.28 16.92 13.50
N SER A 44 8.50 17.91 13.03
CA SER A 44 8.59 18.38 11.64
C SER A 44 9.96 19.00 11.33
N ALA A 45 10.47 19.85 12.22
CA ALA A 45 11.81 20.42 12.04
C ALA A 45 12.92 19.36 12.05
N ALA A 46 12.77 18.30 12.87
CA ALA A 46 13.71 17.18 12.86
C ALA A 46 13.63 16.37 11.57
N LEU A 47 12.44 16.10 11.04
CA LEU A 47 12.26 15.42 9.74
C LEU A 47 12.94 16.18 8.59
N GLU A 48 12.71 17.49 8.49
CA GLU A 48 13.38 18.35 7.50
C GLU A 48 14.91 18.25 7.59
N ARG A 49 15.45 18.13 8.81
CA ARG A 49 16.89 17.96 9.04
C ARG A 49 17.40 16.55 8.72
N LEU A 50 16.56 15.52 8.76
CA LEU A 50 16.94 14.15 8.42
C LEU A 50 16.93 13.89 6.91
N GLU A 51 16.15 14.64 6.14
CA GLU A 51 16.02 14.48 4.68
C GLU A 51 17.36 14.41 3.93
N PRO A 52 18.34 15.32 4.15
CA PRO A 52 19.58 15.28 3.39
C PRO A 52 20.43 14.03 3.66
N MET A 53 20.31 13.46 4.88
CA MET A 53 20.96 12.20 5.24
C MET A 53 20.25 11.02 4.56
N LEU A 54 18.91 10.96 4.62
CA LEU A 54 18.11 9.96 3.92
C LEU A 54 18.43 9.88 2.42
N ALA A 55 18.65 11.04 1.78
CA ALA A 55 18.97 11.11 0.37
C ALA A 55 20.32 10.44 0.01
N ARG A 56 21.28 10.42 0.94
CA ARG A 56 22.69 10.09 0.67
C ARG A 56 23.21 8.83 1.36
N ILE A 57 22.53 8.37 2.42
CA ILE A 57 22.95 7.19 3.18
C ILE A 57 23.00 5.95 2.26
N PRO A 58 23.97 5.02 2.40
CA PRO A 58 23.97 3.77 1.64
C PRO A 58 22.69 2.95 1.86
N LEU A 59 22.25 2.20 0.85
CA LEU A 59 21.02 1.42 0.93
C LEU A 59 21.04 0.38 2.04
N GLY A 60 22.20 -0.22 2.33
CA GLY A 60 22.37 -1.18 3.43
C GLY A 60 22.29 -0.57 4.83
N MET A 61 22.51 0.74 4.99
CA MET A 61 22.53 1.43 6.29
C MET A 61 21.29 2.29 6.55
N GLY A 62 20.66 2.81 5.50
CA GLY A 62 19.51 3.70 5.61
C GLY A 62 18.14 3.11 5.99
N PRO A 63 17.86 1.79 5.99
CA PRO A 63 16.51 1.29 6.24
C PRO A 63 15.93 1.71 7.59
N ASP A 64 16.70 1.65 8.66
CA ASP A 64 16.21 2.00 10.00
C ASP A 64 15.93 3.50 10.10
N LEU A 65 16.78 4.33 9.51
CA LEU A 65 16.54 5.78 9.41
C LEU A 65 15.27 6.09 8.58
N ALA A 66 15.06 5.38 7.47
CA ALA A 66 13.86 5.55 6.64
C ALA A 66 12.58 5.16 7.39
N GLN A 67 12.63 4.08 8.16
CA GLN A 67 11.51 3.65 9.02
C GLN A 67 11.23 4.67 10.12
N VAL A 68 12.26 5.17 10.82
CA VAL A 68 12.10 6.21 11.84
C VAL A 68 11.47 7.47 11.24
N ALA A 69 11.98 7.93 10.09
CA ALA A 69 11.42 9.10 9.40
C ALA A 69 9.96 8.89 8.97
N GLY A 70 9.59 7.71 8.47
CA GLY A 70 8.20 7.38 8.19
C GLY A 70 7.32 7.42 9.44
N ALA A 71 7.77 6.83 10.54
CA ALA A 71 7.04 6.75 11.81
C ALA A 71 6.87 8.12 12.49
N MET A 72 7.83 9.04 12.35
CA MET A 72 7.71 10.41 12.87
C MET A 72 6.49 11.16 12.33
N THR A 73 5.93 10.75 11.18
CA THR A 73 4.71 11.37 10.62
C THR A 73 3.45 11.08 11.44
N ASP A 74 3.44 10.03 12.27
CA ASP A 74 2.36 9.76 13.24
C ASP A 74 2.42 10.67 14.47
N PHE A 75 3.60 11.24 14.74
CA PHE A 75 3.84 12.16 15.86
C PHE A 75 3.73 13.63 15.42
N GLY A 76 3.00 13.89 14.34
CA GLY A 76 2.74 15.24 13.84
C GLY A 76 3.83 15.82 12.94
N GLY A 77 4.81 15.02 12.54
CA GLY A 77 5.77 15.39 11.50
C GLY A 77 5.11 15.57 10.13
N ASP A 78 5.47 16.63 9.40
CA ASP A 78 4.97 16.85 8.03
C ASP A 78 5.58 15.84 7.04
N PRO A 79 4.80 14.91 6.46
CA PRO A 79 5.31 13.95 5.49
C PRO A 79 5.89 14.62 4.24
N ALA A 80 5.45 15.83 3.87
CA ALA A 80 5.93 16.50 2.67
C ALA A 80 7.45 16.77 2.70
N SER A 81 8.03 16.89 3.91
CA SER A 81 9.47 17.12 4.12
C SER A 81 10.35 15.96 3.64
N VAL A 82 9.86 14.71 3.68
CA VAL A 82 10.65 13.50 3.40
C VAL A 82 10.05 12.61 2.32
N LEU A 83 8.78 12.81 1.94
CA LEU A 83 8.06 11.91 1.02
C LEU A 83 8.77 11.74 -0.33
N ALA A 84 9.23 12.84 -0.93
CA ALA A 84 9.91 12.78 -2.23
C ALA A 84 11.20 11.94 -2.16
N THR A 85 11.96 12.11 -1.08
CA THR A 85 13.21 11.39 -0.85
C THR A 85 12.94 9.92 -0.56
N LEU A 86 11.99 9.59 0.33
CA LEU A 86 11.63 8.21 0.61
C LEU A 86 11.11 7.48 -0.64
N VAL A 87 10.32 8.15 -1.49
CA VAL A 87 9.84 7.56 -2.75
C VAL A 87 10.96 7.36 -3.76
N GLU A 88 11.86 8.34 -3.93
CA GLU A 88 13.05 8.20 -4.79
C GLU A 88 13.89 7.00 -4.36
N ARG A 89 14.17 6.90 -3.05
CA ARG A 89 14.98 5.83 -2.47
C ARG A 89 14.30 4.47 -2.60
N ALA A 90 12.99 4.38 -2.34
CA ALA A 90 12.22 3.15 -2.52
C ALA A 90 12.16 2.72 -3.99
N ALA A 91 11.94 3.66 -4.92
CA ALA A 91 11.93 3.36 -6.36
C ALA A 91 13.31 2.84 -6.82
N GLY A 92 14.39 3.52 -6.43
CA GLY A 92 15.75 3.09 -6.72
C GLY A 92 16.09 1.71 -6.14
N ALA A 93 15.71 1.45 -4.89
CA ALA A 93 15.90 0.14 -4.26
C ALA A 93 15.14 -0.97 -5.01
N MET A 94 13.89 -0.72 -5.44
CA MET A 94 13.14 -1.71 -6.22
C MET A 94 13.73 -1.94 -7.62
N GLU A 95 14.18 -0.90 -8.29
CA GLU A 95 14.85 -1.02 -9.60
C GLU A 95 16.15 -1.82 -9.49
N GLN A 96 16.96 -1.53 -8.48
CA GLN A 96 18.21 -2.27 -8.21
C GLN A 96 17.93 -3.72 -7.78
N ALA A 97 16.93 -3.97 -6.94
CA ALA A 97 16.56 -5.34 -6.57
C ALA A 97 16.06 -6.15 -7.78
N ALA A 98 15.27 -5.54 -8.67
CA ALA A 98 14.85 -6.18 -9.92
C ALA A 98 16.06 -6.49 -10.82
N ARG A 99 17.03 -5.57 -10.88
CA ARG A 99 18.28 -5.75 -11.63
C ARG A 99 19.16 -6.83 -11.01
N PHE A 100 19.26 -6.92 -9.69
CA PHE A 100 19.91 -8.02 -8.99
C PHE A 100 19.30 -9.35 -9.43
N ALA A 101 17.97 -9.47 -9.41
CA ALA A 101 17.30 -10.71 -9.81
C ALA A 101 17.56 -11.10 -11.26
N GLU A 102 17.59 -10.11 -12.17
CA GLU A 102 17.95 -10.32 -13.57
C GLU A 102 19.38 -10.85 -13.72
N LEU A 103 20.35 -10.19 -13.08
CA LEU A 103 21.77 -10.56 -13.20
C LEU A 103 22.07 -11.89 -12.51
N HIS A 104 21.41 -12.21 -11.40
CA HIS A 104 21.55 -13.48 -10.71
C HIS A 104 21.13 -14.65 -11.63
N ARG A 105 20.01 -14.48 -12.35
CA ARG A 105 19.56 -15.44 -13.36
C ARG A 105 20.52 -15.51 -14.55
N ALA A 106 20.98 -14.37 -15.06
CA ALA A 106 21.96 -14.33 -16.16
C ALA A 106 23.31 -14.97 -15.80
N ALA A 107 23.70 -14.90 -14.52
CA ALA A 107 24.87 -15.57 -13.98
C ALA A 107 24.69 -17.09 -13.81
N GLY A 108 23.46 -17.60 -13.95
CA GLY A 108 23.11 -19.00 -13.77
C GLY A 108 22.99 -19.42 -12.30
N LEU A 109 22.68 -18.47 -11.42
CA LEU A 109 22.57 -18.68 -9.98
C LEU A 109 21.09 -18.67 -9.54
N ALA A 110 20.73 -19.51 -8.56
CA ALA A 110 19.39 -19.52 -7.97
C ALA A 110 19.21 -18.33 -7.03
N LEU A 111 18.11 -17.58 -7.16
CA LEU A 111 17.87 -16.38 -6.34
C LEU A 111 17.92 -16.72 -4.83
N PRO A 112 18.67 -15.95 -4.03
CA PRO A 112 18.68 -16.11 -2.58
C PRO A 112 17.36 -15.59 -2.00
N ASP A 113 16.98 -16.08 -0.82
CA ASP A 113 15.87 -15.50 -0.07
C ASP A 113 16.28 -14.10 0.43
N PRO A 114 15.56 -13.02 0.06
CA PRO A 114 15.88 -11.67 0.53
C PRO A 114 15.70 -11.49 2.05
N GLY A 115 15.02 -12.41 2.75
CA GLY A 115 14.91 -12.43 4.21
C GLY A 115 16.03 -13.20 4.93
N ASP A 116 16.91 -13.90 4.21
CA ASP A 116 18.00 -14.69 4.79
C ASP A 116 19.29 -13.85 4.91
N PHE A 117 19.36 -13.06 5.98
CA PHE A 117 20.51 -12.19 6.25
C PHE A 117 21.79 -12.97 6.62
N ASP A 118 21.69 -14.22 7.09
CA ASP A 118 22.85 -15.06 7.39
C ASP A 118 23.58 -15.46 6.10
N ALA A 119 22.85 -15.59 4.99
CA ALA A 119 23.38 -15.92 3.67
C ALA A 119 23.99 -14.75 2.91
N VAL A 120 23.94 -13.50 3.43
CA VAL A 120 24.41 -12.30 2.71
C VAL A 120 25.88 -12.43 2.31
N GLY A 121 26.74 -12.90 3.21
CA GLY A 121 28.17 -13.04 2.94
C GLY A 121 28.47 -14.02 1.82
N GLU A 122 27.85 -15.22 1.85
CA GLU A 122 28.00 -16.22 0.80
C GLU A 122 27.43 -15.71 -0.53
N THR A 123 26.25 -15.09 -0.48
CA THR A 123 25.58 -14.52 -1.65
C THR A 123 26.45 -13.46 -2.31
N ARG A 124 27.03 -12.54 -1.54
CA ARG A 124 27.95 -11.52 -2.05
C ARG A 124 29.11 -12.13 -2.80
N ASP A 125 29.81 -13.08 -2.18
CA ASP A 125 31.02 -13.67 -2.73
C ASP A 125 30.71 -14.41 -4.04
N ARG A 126 29.61 -15.19 -4.06
CA ARG A 126 29.18 -15.95 -5.24
C ARG A 126 28.68 -15.06 -6.36
N PHE A 127 27.84 -14.08 -6.03
CA PHE A 127 27.26 -13.16 -7.00
C PHE A 127 28.35 -12.30 -7.66
N THR A 128 29.20 -11.67 -6.85
CA THR A 128 30.29 -10.79 -7.32
C THR A 128 31.24 -11.55 -8.24
N ALA A 129 31.70 -12.73 -7.83
CA ALA A 129 32.56 -13.56 -8.67
C ALA A 129 31.89 -13.93 -10.00
N ALA A 130 30.61 -14.30 -9.97
CA ALA A 130 29.90 -14.74 -11.16
C ALA A 130 29.62 -13.61 -12.16
N VAL A 131 29.24 -12.42 -11.69
CA VAL A 131 28.99 -11.27 -12.57
C VAL A 131 30.28 -10.69 -13.14
N GLN A 132 31.37 -10.69 -12.37
CA GLN A 132 32.68 -10.24 -12.85
C GLN A 132 33.26 -11.16 -13.94
N VAL A 133 33.25 -12.48 -13.70
CA VAL A 133 33.74 -13.47 -14.69
C VAL A 133 32.98 -13.36 -16.02
N ARG A 134 31.71 -12.96 -15.98
CA ARG A 134 30.85 -12.81 -17.15
C ARG A 134 30.81 -11.39 -17.72
N GLY A 135 31.48 -10.42 -17.09
CA GLY A 135 31.45 -9.01 -17.49
C GLY A 135 30.06 -8.38 -17.42
N LEU A 136 29.21 -8.81 -16.48
CA LEU A 136 27.83 -8.35 -16.35
C LEU A 136 27.66 -7.09 -15.51
N ALA A 137 28.55 -6.89 -14.52
CA ALA A 137 28.54 -5.74 -13.60
C ALA A 137 29.95 -5.51 -13.01
N GLY A 138 30.21 -4.27 -12.57
CA GLY A 138 31.39 -3.93 -11.76
C GLY A 138 31.24 -4.36 -10.30
N GLU A 139 32.32 -4.27 -9.50
CA GLU A 139 32.29 -4.61 -8.07
C GLU A 139 31.36 -3.69 -7.27
N GLU A 140 31.46 -2.37 -7.48
CA GLU A 140 30.61 -1.37 -6.83
C GLU A 140 29.13 -1.56 -7.18
N GLU A 141 28.82 -1.78 -8.47
CA GLU A 141 27.46 -2.08 -8.91
C GLU A 141 26.94 -3.38 -8.29
N ALA A 142 27.76 -4.43 -8.21
CA ALA A 142 27.36 -5.70 -7.63
C ALA A 142 27.00 -5.55 -6.13
N GLU A 143 27.75 -4.74 -5.40
CA GLU A 143 27.50 -4.44 -3.99
C GLU A 143 26.20 -3.62 -3.81
N ASP A 144 25.96 -2.59 -4.62
CA ASP A 144 24.72 -1.80 -4.57
C ASP A 144 23.48 -2.67 -4.86
N LEU A 145 23.56 -3.52 -5.88
CA LEU A 145 22.49 -4.45 -6.24
C LEU A 145 22.20 -5.46 -5.13
N LEU A 146 23.25 -5.97 -4.47
CA LEU A 146 23.13 -6.87 -3.33
C LEU A 146 22.42 -6.17 -2.16
N GLN A 147 22.84 -4.95 -1.81
CA GLN A 147 22.19 -4.18 -0.74
C GLN A 147 20.72 -3.91 -1.04
N ALA A 148 20.40 -3.53 -2.28
CA ALA A 148 19.02 -3.32 -2.70
C ALA A 148 18.15 -4.59 -2.58
N TRP A 149 18.70 -5.76 -2.89
CA TRP A 149 18.00 -7.04 -2.75
C TRP A 149 17.60 -7.33 -1.29
N TYR A 150 18.52 -7.17 -0.35
CA TYR A 150 18.30 -7.48 1.05
C TYR A 150 17.58 -6.37 1.84
N CYS A 151 17.66 -5.12 1.39
CA CYS A 151 17.04 -3.99 2.09
C CYS A 151 15.80 -3.43 1.39
N GLY A 152 15.41 -3.99 0.24
CA GLY A 152 14.33 -3.47 -0.58
C GLY A 152 12.99 -3.36 0.16
N ASP A 153 12.59 -4.40 0.89
CA ASP A 153 11.34 -4.39 1.66
C ASP A 153 11.35 -3.26 2.72
N SER A 154 12.48 -3.08 3.40
CA SER A 154 12.63 -2.07 4.45
C SER A 154 12.61 -0.63 3.90
N TRP A 155 13.08 -0.39 2.67
CA TRP A 155 12.95 0.92 2.00
C TRP A 155 11.54 1.20 1.50
N VAL A 156 10.79 0.16 1.14
CA VAL A 156 9.38 0.25 0.70
C VAL A 156 8.44 0.49 1.88
N GLN A 157 8.72 -0.10 3.04
CA GLN A 157 7.86 -0.08 4.22
C GLN A 157 7.44 1.32 4.71
N PRO A 158 8.31 2.33 4.86
CA PRO A 158 7.87 3.68 5.27
C PRO A 158 6.97 4.34 4.22
N VAL A 159 7.20 4.08 2.92
CA VAL A 159 6.31 4.58 1.86
C VAL A 159 4.96 3.87 1.93
N LEU A 160 4.93 2.54 2.11
CA LEU A 160 3.70 1.77 2.33
C LEU A 160 2.90 2.33 3.50
N PHE A 161 3.57 2.60 4.63
CA PHE A 161 2.93 3.13 5.82
C PHE A 161 2.26 4.49 5.56
N MET A 162 3.03 5.48 5.10
CA MET A 162 2.51 6.83 4.86
C MET A 162 1.43 6.87 3.77
N ASN A 163 1.55 6.02 2.75
CA ASN A 163 0.61 5.95 1.62
C ASN A 163 -0.77 5.38 2.01
N GLN A 164 -0.99 4.98 3.27
CA GLN A 164 -2.34 4.73 3.79
C GLN A 164 -3.12 6.02 4.05
N ARG A 165 -2.44 7.17 4.18
CA ARG A 165 -3.07 8.48 4.27
C ARG A 165 -3.43 9.02 2.88
N ARG A 166 -4.62 9.58 2.75
CA ARG A 166 -5.15 10.08 1.47
C ARG A 166 -4.40 11.30 0.94
N ASP A 167 -3.99 12.22 1.81
CA ASP A 167 -3.17 13.37 1.44
C ASP A 167 -1.82 12.94 0.85
N VAL A 168 -1.17 11.95 1.45
CA VAL A 168 0.08 11.36 0.96
C VAL A 168 -0.11 10.68 -0.40
N ARG A 169 -1.13 9.82 -0.56
CA ARG A 169 -1.41 9.18 -1.87
C ARG A 169 -1.59 10.18 -2.99
N ARG A 170 -2.30 11.28 -2.73
CA ARG A 170 -2.55 12.34 -3.70
C ARG A 170 -1.30 13.12 -4.06
N ALA A 171 -0.39 13.30 -3.10
CA ALA A 171 0.86 14.01 -3.29
C ALA A 171 2.02 13.12 -3.75
N LEU A 172 1.81 11.81 -3.87
CA LEU A 172 2.87 10.82 -4.09
C LEU A 172 3.64 11.11 -5.41
N PRO A 173 4.92 11.50 -5.32
CA PRO A 173 5.72 11.76 -6.51
C PRO A 173 6.07 10.43 -7.20
N GLN A 174 6.46 10.50 -8.47
CA GLN A 174 7.01 9.35 -9.22
C GLN A 174 6.19 8.05 -9.17
N ARG A 175 4.87 8.12 -8.93
CA ARG A 175 3.97 6.95 -8.76
C ARG A 175 4.16 5.89 -9.84
N ALA A 176 4.31 6.29 -11.10
CA ALA A 176 4.50 5.35 -12.21
C ALA A 176 5.82 4.57 -12.13
N ARG A 177 6.92 5.24 -11.77
CA ARG A 177 8.25 4.62 -11.61
C ARG A 177 8.21 3.63 -10.45
N LEU A 178 7.70 4.06 -9.29
CA LEU A 178 7.56 3.22 -8.11
C LEU A 178 6.66 2.01 -8.38
N LEU A 179 5.53 2.19 -9.08
CA LEU A 179 4.62 1.10 -9.47
C LEU A 179 5.32 0.07 -10.37
N ASN A 180 6.15 0.51 -11.31
CA ASN A 180 6.93 -0.40 -12.16
C ASN A 180 7.96 -1.18 -11.33
N GLY A 181 8.66 -0.50 -10.42
CA GLY A 181 9.62 -1.12 -9.51
C GLY A 181 8.99 -2.22 -8.66
N VAL A 182 7.90 -1.91 -7.94
CA VAL A 182 7.22 -2.91 -7.09
C VAL A 182 6.65 -4.07 -7.89
N ARG A 183 6.16 -3.84 -9.11
CA ARG A 183 5.69 -4.93 -9.99
C ARG A 183 6.80 -5.87 -10.42
N ALA A 184 8.00 -5.34 -10.63
CA ALA A 184 9.16 -6.13 -11.01
C ALA A 184 9.69 -7.00 -9.85
N THR A 185 9.36 -6.65 -8.61
CA THR A 185 9.92 -7.30 -7.41
C THR A 185 8.91 -8.02 -6.51
N ARG A 186 7.60 -7.80 -6.65
CA ARG A 186 6.55 -8.35 -5.75
C ARG A 186 6.51 -9.87 -5.58
N GLU A 187 7.10 -10.63 -6.50
CA GLU A 187 7.19 -12.10 -6.40
C GLU A 187 8.32 -12.54 -5.45
N TYR A 188 9.22 -11.63 -5.11
CA TYR A 188 10.41 -11.88 -4.29
C TYR A 188 10.40 -11.07 -3.00
N LEU A 189 9.93 -9.82 -3.06
CA LEU A 189 9.89 -8.87 -1.96
C LEU A 189 8.46 -8.72 -1.46
N GLY A 190 8.23 -9.14 -0.21
CA GLY A 190 6.88 -9.30 0.33
C GLY A 190 6.13 -7.98 0.48
N THR A 191 6.83 -6.92 0.90
CA THR A 191 6.27 -5.59 1.12
C THR A 191 5.92 -4.91 -0.21
N ALA A 192 6.62 -5.25 -1.30
CA ALA A 192 6.35 -4.68 -2.63
C ALA A 192 4.92 -5.01 -3.13
N GLY A 193 4.41 -6.21 -2.86
CA GLY A 193 3.03 -6.58 -3.22
C GLY A 193 1.96 -5.77 -2.49
N TRP A 194 2.20 -5.46 -1.20
CA TRP A 194 1.32 -4.59 -0.41
C TRP A 194 1.37 -3.14 -0.92
N LEU A 195 2.55 -2.64 -1.26
CA LEU A 195 2.67 -1.29 -1.80
C LEU A 195 2.03 -1.18 -3.18
N GLU A 196 2.16 -2.18 -4.06
CA GLU A 196 1.42 -2.22 -5.32
C GLU A 196 -0.08 -2.04 -5.09
N GLY A 197 -0.65 -2.73 -4.10
CA GLY A 197 -2.06 -2.60 -3.78
C GLY A 197 -2.45 -1.17 -3.37
N LEU A 198 -1.70 -0.51 -2.47
CA LEU A 198 -1.94 0.90 -2.13
C LEU A 198 -1.75 1.86 -3.30
N LEU A 199 -0.77 1.60 -4.17
CA LEU A 199 -0.56 2.41 -5.37
C LEU A 199 -1.71 2.28 -6.38
N LEU A 200 -2.57 1.28 -6.24
CA LEU A 200 -3.77 1.08 -7.07
C LEU A 200 -5.07 1.52 -6.39
N VAL A 201 -5.02 1.91 -5.11
CA VAL A 201 -6.18 2.46 -4.40
C VAL A 201 -6.69 3.70 -5.13
N LEU A 202 -8.01 3.78 -5.23
CA LEU A 202 -8.73 4.89 -5.80
C LEU A 202 -9.11 5.88 -4.70
N ASP A 203 -9.11 7.18 -5.01
CA ASP A 203 -9.55 8.26 -4.14
C ASP A 203 -10.56 9.12 -4.91
N ASP A 204 -11.72 9.39 -4.31
CA ASP A 204 -12.83 10.16 -4.92
C ASP A 204 -13.33 9.59 -6.26
N GLU A 205 -13.31 8.28 -6.42
CA GLU A 205 -13.70 7.63 -7.66
C GLU A 205 -15.23 7.55 -7.80
N PRO A 206 -15.79 8.02 -8.92
CA PRO A 206 -17.20 7.83 -9.24
C PRO A 206 -17.48 6.37 -9.62
N LEU A 207 -18.54 5.82 -9.04
CA LEU A 207 -19.02 4.46 -9.22
C LEU A 207 -20.54 4.47 -9.45
N ILE A 208 -21.00 3.72 -10.45
CA ILE A 208 -22.43 3.43 -10.62
C ILE A 208 -22.72 2.05 -10.05
N VAL A 209 -23.72 1.96 -9.16
CA VAL A 209 -24.17 0.69 -8.57
C VAL A 209 -25.60 0.42 -9.02
N LEU A 210 -25.87 -0.77 -9.55
CA LEU A 210 -27.17 -1.15 -10.14
C LEU A 210 -27.70 -2.44 -9.50
N ASP A 211 -28.98 -2.46 -9.11
CA ASP A 211 -29.72 -3.68 -8.81
C ASP A 211 -30.45 -4.14 -10.07
N ARG A 212 -30.19 -5.36 -10.54
CA ARG A 212 -30.87 -5.97 -11.70
C ARG A 212 -32.33 -6.38 -11.45
N GLY A 213 -32.90 -6.00 -10.31
CA GLY A 213 -34.26 -6.33 -9.94
C GLY A 213 -34.38 -7.67 -9.21
N PHE A 214 -33.26 -8.28 -8.79
CA PHE A 214 -33.31 -9.39 -7.84
C PHE A 214 -33.90 -8.93 -6.50
N ALA A 215 -33.58 -7.71 -6.09
CA ALA A 215 -34.24 -7.08 -4.95
C ALA A 215 -35.65 -6.56 -5.27
N GLY A 216 -36.15 -6.81 -6.49
CA GLY A 216 -37.45 -6.34 -6.99
C GLY A 216 -37.50 -4.85 -7.32
N THR A 217 -36.35 -4.15 -7.38
CA THR A 217 -36.34 -2.67 -7.43
C THR A 217 -35.88 -2.07 -8.77
N GLY A 218 -34.89 -2.68 -9.44
CA GLY A 218 -34.31 -2.10 -10.66
C GLY A 218 -33.62 -0.75 -10.41
N ARG A 219 -33.20 -0.50 -9.16
CA ARG A 219 -32.64 0.79 -8.73
C ARG A 219 -31.19 0.92 -9.14
N GLY A 220 -30.73 2.17 -9.23
CA GLY A 220 -29.33 2.49 -9.37
C GLY A 220 -28.91 3.66 -8.48
N PHE A 221 -27.62 3.80 -8.25
CA PHE A 221 -27.04 4.80 -7.36
C PHE A 221 -25.76 5.36 -7.98
N ARG A 222 -25.58 6.68 -7.87
CA ARG A 222 -24.27 7.32 -8.01
C ARG A 222 -23.58 7.23 -6.65
N VAL A 223 -22.36 6.72 -6.65
CA VAL A 223 -21.56 6.50 -5.45
C VAL A 223 -20.17 7.08 -5.67
N THR A 224 -19.61 7.68 -4.63
CA THR A 224 -18.19 8.05 -4.60
C THR A 224 -17.47 7.09 -3.65
N ILE A 225 -16.41 6.44 -4.12
CA ILE A 225 -15.55 5.57 -3.31
C ILE A 225 -14.15 6.16 -3.13
N GLY A 226 -13.47 5.78 -2.06
CA GLY A 226 -12.06 6.12 -1.85
C GLY A 226 -11.45 5.28 -0.75
N GLY A 227 -10.14 5.04 -0.77
CA GLY A 227 -9.47 4.32 0.33
C GLY A 227 -10.00 2.91 0.59
N ILE A 228 -10.45 2.20 -0.45
CA ILE A 228 -10.92 0.81 -0.37
C ILE A 228 -9.85 -0.10 -0.99
N GLY A 229 -9.31 -1.03 -0.18
CA GLY A 229 -8.12 -1.81 -0.54
C GLY A 229 -8.38 -2.98 -1.48
N ASP A 230 -9.55 -3.61 -1.36
CA ASP A 230 -9.95 -4.80 -2.11
C ASP A 230 -11.47 -4.86 -2.27
N ASN A 231 -11.94 -5.84 -3.04
CA ASN A 231 -13.36 -6.01 -3.29
C ASN A 231 -14.09 -6.66 -2.08
N PHE A 232 -13.39 -7.36 -1.18
CA PHE A 232 -13.99 -7.81 0.10
C PHE A 232 -14.52 -6.62 0.91
N GLN A 233 -13.70 -5.58 1.07
CA GLN A 233 -14.08 -4.35 1.76
C GLN A 233 -15.19 -3.61 0.99
N LEU A 234 -15.08 -3.51 -0.34
CA LEU A 234 -16.12 -2.89 -1.19
C LEU A 234 -17.49 -3.55 -1.00
N HIS A 235 -17.55 -4.88 -0.98
CA HIS A 235 -18.77 -5.64 -0.73
C HIS A 235 -19.42 -5.25 0.60
N THR A 236 -18.65 -5.26 1.70
CA THR A 236 -19.15 -4.91 3.03
C THR A 236 -19.69 -3.48 3.06
N MET A 237 -18.93 -2.53 2.50
CA MET A 237 -19.31 -1.11 2.53
C MET A 237 -20.55 -0.83 1.68
N LEU A 238 -20.69 -1.45 0.51
CA LEU A 238 -21.89 -1.34 -0.31
C LEU A 238 -23.12 -1.91 0.40
N ALA A 239 -22.98 -3.08 1.03
CA ALA A 239 -24.05 -3.69 1.81
C ALA A 239 -24.48 -2.80 2.99
N ALA A 240 -23.52 -2.24 3.73
CA ALA A 240 -23.77 -1.32 4.84
C ALA A 240 -24.49 -0.04 4.41
N ALA A 241 -24.15 0.51 3.24
CA ALA A 241 -24.76 1.74 2.75
C ALA A 241 -26.15 1.54 2.10
N LEU A 242 -26.39 0.38 1.47
CA LEU A 242 -27.59 0.17 0.67
C LEU A 242 -28.67 -0.63 1.40
N ILE A 243 -28.32 -1.66 2.19
CA ILE A 243 -29.31 -2.56 2.79
C ILE A 243 -30.04 -1.89 3.96
N GLY A 244 -31.36 -2.06 4.01
CA GLY A 244 -32.23 -1.48 5.04
C GLY A 244 -32.64 -0.04 4.78
N HIS A 245 -31.87 0.70 3.97
CA HIS A 245 -32.19 2.07 3.54
C HIS A 245 -32.76 2.13 2.13
N HIS A 246 -32.12 1.43 1.20
CA HIS A 246 -32.41 1.52 -0.23
C HIS A 246 -32.75 0.18 -0.86
N LEU A 247 -32.19 -0.92 -0.35
CA LEU A 247 -32.40 -2.28 -0.83
C LEU A 247 -32.81 -3.21 0.33
N PRO A 248 -33.65 -4.22 0.09
CA PRO A 248 -33.88 -5.32 1.03
C PRO A 248 -32.62 -6.20 1.17
N GLY A 249 -32.51 -6.92 2.28
CA GLY A 249 -31.42 -7.86 2.52
C GLY A 249 -31.03 -7.96 4.00
N ARG A 250 -29.98 -8.71 4.29
CA ARG A 250 -29.32 -8.71 5.61
C ARG A 250 -28.30 -7.58 5.64
N ALA A 251 -28.55 -6.54 6.43
CA ALA A 251 -27.53 -5.53 6.69
C ALA A 251 -26.33 -6.17 7.42
N PRO A 252 -25.08 -5.77 7.10
CA PRO A 252 -23.92 -6.19 7.88
C PRO A 252 -24.06 -5.82 9.35
N ALA A 253 -23.54 -6.66 10.24
CA ALA A 253 -23.52 -6.38 11.67
C ALA A 253 -22.58 -5.21 11.99
N PRO A 254 -22.79 -4.47 13.10
CA PRO A 254 -21.92 -3.35 13.45
C PRO A 254 -20.42 -3.70 13.52
N ALA A 255 -20.06 -4.90 13.99
CA ALA A 255 -18.67 -5.35 14.01
C ALA A 255 -18.09 -5.61 12.61
N GLU A 256 -18.90 -6.11 11.67
CA GLU A 256 -18.50 -6.29 10.26
C GLU A 256 -18.23 -4.93 9.60
N VAL A 257 -19.09 -3.93 9.87
CA VAL A 257 -18.91 -2.55 9.39
C VAL A 257 -17.67 -1.91 10.00
N ALA A 258 -17.48 -2.02 11.32
CA ALA A 258 -16.33 -1.48 12.03
C ALA A 258 -15.02 -2.07 11.47
N ALA A 259 -14.95 -3.39 11.27
CA ALA A 259 -13.78 -4.03 10.67
C ALA A 259 -13.44 -3.47 9.27
N ALA A 260 -14.45 -3.19 8.45
CA ALA A 260 -14.29 -2.63 7.12
C ALA A 260 -14.05 -1.10 7.08
N THR A 261 -14.11 -0.41 8.22
CA THR A 261 -14.02 1.05 8.31
C THR A 261 -12.93 1.53 9.26
N ASP A 262 -13.23 1.69 10.54
CA ASP A 262 -12.39 2.36 11.54
C ASP A 262 -12.14 1.53 12.82
N GLY A 263 -12.78 0.37 12.92
CA GLY A 263 -12.68 -0.50 14.09
C GLY A 263 -11.27 -1.06 14.29
N PRO A 264 -10.81 -1.22 15.53
CA PRO A 264 -9.48 -1.77 15.83
C PRO A 264 -9.37 -3.27 15.52
N ASP A 265 -10.49 -3.99 15.59
CA ASP A 265 -10.56 -5.40 15.20
C ASP A 265 -10.85 -5.53 13.71
N LEU A 266 -9.91 -6.12 12.98
CA LEU A 266 -10.02 -6.34 11.54
C LEU A 266 -10.72 -7.66 11.21
N THR A 267 -10.88 -8.55 12.20
CA THR A 267 -11.35 -9.92 12.05
C THR A 267 -12.52 -10.18 12.98
N PRO A 268 -13.73 -9.66 12.66
CA PRO A 268 -14.86 -9.76 13.54
C PRO A 268 -15.23 -11.21 13.80
N GLU A 269 -15.71 -11.50 15.01
CA GLU A 269 -16.14 -12.84 15.40
C GLU A 269 -17.18 -13.40 14.43
N GLY A 270 -16.94 -14.62 13.93
CA GLY A 270 -17.82 -15.28 12.95
C GLY A 270 -17.63 -14.81 11.50
N GLY A 271 -16.68 -13.91 11.25
CA GLY A 271 -16.36 -13.36 9.94
C GLY A 271 -17.44 -12.41 9.41
N ILE A 272 -17.29 -12.03 8.15
CA ILE A 272 -18.19 -11.16 7.40
C ILE A 272 -18.95 -12.01 6.39
N ARG A 273 -20.26 -11.79 6.27
CA ARG A 273 -21.10 -12.48 5.27
C ARG A 273 -21.44 -11.58 4.09
N GLY A 274 -21.29 -12.13 2.88
CA GLY A 274 -21.75 -11.51 1.64
C GLY A 274 -23.28 -11.38 1.60
N SER A 275 -23.75 -10.37 0.87
CA SER A 275 -25.18 -10.11 0.63
C SER A 275 -25.62 -10.30 -0.82
N TRP A 276 -24.65 -10.31 -1.74
CA TRP A 276 -24.81 -10.32 -3.20
C TRP A 276 -23.45 -10.56 -3.84
N ASN A 277 -23.48 -11.00 -5.10
CA ASN A 277 -22.32 -10.94 -5.98
C ASN A 277 -22.18 -9.56 -6.61
N LEU A 278 -20.93 -9.14 -6.85
CA LEU A 278 -20.62 -8.00 -7.69
C LEU A 278 -20.24 -8.49 -9.09
N VAL A 279 -20.85 -7.87 -10.10
CA VAL A 279 -20.65 -8.18 -11.51
C VAL A 279 -20.33 -6.87 -12.25
N ASP A 280 -19.40 -6.92 -13.20
CA ASP A 280 -19.07 -5.76 -14.03
C ASP A 280 -20.11 -5.53 -15.14
N HIS A 281 -19.97 -4.44 -15.89
CA HIS A 281 -20.90 -4.15 -17.00
C HIS A 281 -20.89 -5.23 -18.11
N GLY A 282 -19.81 -6.02 -18.22
CA GLY A 282 -19.66 -7.11 -19.19
C GLY A 282 -20.24 -8.44 -18.72
N GLY A 283 -20.83 -8.50 -17.53
CA GLY A 283 -21.37 -9.73 -16.95
C GLY A 283 -20.32 -10.63 -16.29
N LYS A 284 -19.07 -10.15 -16.14
CA LYS A 284 -18.02 -10.91 -15.46
C LYS A 284 -18.04 -10.64 -13.96
N TRP A 285 -17.71 -11.67 -13.18
CA TRP A 285 -17.59 -11.52 -11.74
C TRP A 285 -16.47 -10.56 -11.37
N ILE A 286 -16.80 -9.64 -10.48
CA ILE A 286 -15.83 -8.85 -9.75
C ILE A 286 -15.39 -9.72 -8.57
N TRP A 287 -14.24 -10.36 -8.71
CA TRP A 287 -13.70 -11.26 -7.68
C TRP A 287 -13.28 -10.49 -6.43
N ASN A 288 -13.52 -11.08 -5.27
CA ASN A 288 -13.25 -10.44 -3.98
C ASN A 288 -11.74 -10.18 -3.79
N GLU A 289 -10.90 -11.08 -4.32
CA GLU A 289 -9.44 -11.00 -4.32
C GLU A 289 -8.90 -9.88 -5.24
N GLY A 290 -9.75 -9.36 -6.12
CA GLY A 290 -9.44 -8.21 -6.96
C GLY A 290 -9.57 -6.88 -6.22
N ARG A 291 -9.33 -5.80 -6.96
CA ARG A 291 -9.39 -4.43 -6.44
C ARG A 291 -10.48 -3.62 -7.14
N PRO A 292 -10.98 -2.54 -6.51
CA PRO A 292 -11.87 -1.61 -7.20
C PRO A 292 -11.27 -1.02 -8.49
N SER A 293 -9.94 -0.86 -8.55
CA SER A 293 -9.22 -0.40 -9.74
C SER A 293 -9.39 -1.32 -10.95
N ASP A 294 -9.62 -2.61 -10.73
CA ASP A 294 -9.70 -3.64 -11.76
C ASP A 294 -11.07 -3.68 -12.44
N ILE A 295 -12.07 -3.00 -11.86
CA ILE A 295 -13.41 -2.89 -12.43
C ILE A 295 -13.32 -2.07 -13.73
N PRO A 296 -13.78 -2.60 -14.88
CA PRO A 296 -13.70 -1.89 -16.15
C PRO A 296 -14.65 -0.69 -16.18
N HIS A 297 -14.28 0.31 -16.97
CA HIS A 297 -15.12 1.48 -17.20
C HIS A 297 -16.15 1.21 -18.30
N LEU A 298 -17.38 1.64 -18.08
CA LEU A 298 -18.40 1.84 -19.10
C LEU A 298 -18.66 3.34 -19.21
N ASP A 299 -18.40 3.92 -20.39
CA ASP A 299 -18.57 5.36 -20.65
C ASP A 299 -17.84 6.26 -19.64
N GLY A 300 -16.62 5.86 -19.29
CA GLY A 300 -15.73 6.63 -18.42
C GLY A 300 -15.98 6.48 -16.91
N VAL A 301 -16.94 5.64 -16.49
CA VAL A 301 -17.21 5.36 -15.07
C VAL A 301 -17.20 3.86 -14.80
N ARG A 302 -16.80 3.46 -13.58
CA ARG A 302 -16.92 2.07 -13.15
C ARG A 302 -18.38 1.73 -12.86
N VAL A 303 -18.80 0.54 -13.26
CA VAL A 303 -20.18 0.06 -13.05
C VAL A 303 -20.15 -1.27 -12.34
N VAL A 304 -20.86 -1.34 -11.22
CA VAL A 304 -21.08 -2.53 -10.41
C VAL A 304 -22.55 -2.91 -10.49
N VAL A 305 -22.82 -4.14 -10.90
CA VAL A 305 -24.14 -4.74 -10.91
C VAL A 305 -24.25 -5.72 -9.75
N LEU A 306 -25.28 -5.55 -8.92
CA LEU A 306 -25.61 -6.43 -7.81
C LEU A 306 -26.45 -7.59 -8.33
N GLU A 307 -26.01 -8.80 -8.04
CA GLU A 307 -26.70 -10.04 -8.41
C GLU A 307 -26.88 -10.98 -7.21
N PRO A 308 -27.91 -11.86 -7.23
CA PRO A 308 -28.09 -12.85 -6.18
C PRO A 308 -26.87 -13.77 -6.07
N GLU A 309 -26.53 -14.13 -4.83
CA GLU A 309 -25.46 -15.09 -4.58
C GLU A 309 -25.92 -16.50 -4.98
N PRO A 310 -25.21 -17.21 -5.87
CA PRO A 310 -25.50 -18.61 -6.17
C PRO A 310 -25.22 -19.52 -4.96
N TYR A 311 -24.38 -19.07 -4.03
CA TYR A 311 -24.07 -19.70 -2.76
C TYR A 311 -23.57 -18.63 -1.77
N GLN A 312 -23.83 -18.83 -0.47
CA GLN A 312 -23.42 -17.88 0.57
C GLN A 312 -21.90 -17.72 0.60
N ARG A 313 -21.42 -16.48 0.49
CA ARG A 313 -20.00 -16.16 0.66
C ARG A 313 -19.73 -15.59 2.05
N SER A 314 -18.51 -15.80 2.53
CA SER A 314 -17.98 -15.18 3.74
C SER A 314 -16.49 -14.99 3.65
N TRP A 315 -15.97 -14.03 4.42
CA TRP A 315 -14.54 -13.74 4.53
C TRP A 315 -14.21 -13.29 5.96
N ASN A 316 -12.93 -13.33 6.32
CA ASN A 316 -12.52 -13.11 7.71
C ASN A 316 -12.13 -11.67 8.01
N ALA A 317 -11.59 -10.93 7.05
CA ALA A 317 -10.99 -9.61 7.29
C ALA A 317 -11.83 -8.46 6.69
N GLY A 318 -11.96 -7.36 7.41
CA GLY A 318 -12.71 -6.18 6.96
C GLY A 318 -11.94 -5.29 5.98
N ARG A 319 -10.80 -4.73 6.40
CA ARG A 319 -9.92 -3.91 5.55
C ARG A 319 -8.51 -4.50 5.48
N ALA A 320 -7.92 -4.46 4.28
CA ALA A 320 -6.55 -4.91 4.05
C ALA A 320 -5.49 -3.98 4.65
N TYR A 321 -5.79 -2.68 4.75
CA TYR A 321 -4.86 -1.64 5.20
C TYR A 321 -5.38 -0.99 6.49
N PRO A 322 -4.81 -1.31 7.66
CA PRO A 322 -5.40 -0.96 8.95
C PRO A 322 -5.53 0.54 9.22
N HIS A 323 -4.63 1.35 8.65
CA HIS A 323 -4.55 2.81 8.85
C HIS A 323 -5.22 3.60 7.71
N MET A 324 -5.74 2.93 6.68
CA MET A 324 -6.41 3.59 5.58
C MET A 324 -7.90 3.77 5.90
N ALA A 325 -8.30 5.03 6.10
CA ALA A 325 -9.71 5.38 6.25
C ALA A 325 -10.43 5.27 4.89
N PRO A 326 -11.48 4.44 4.78
CA PRO A 326 -12.24 4.32 3.54
C PRO A 326 -13.32 5.39 3.43
N LEU A 327 -13.78 5.60 2.20
CA LEU A 327 -14.89 6.45 1.81
C LEU A 327 -15.82 5.61 0.94
N LEU A 328 -17.10 5.56 1.33
CA LEU A 328 -18.18 5.17 0.45
C LEU A 328 -19.37 6.09 0.74
N ARG A 329 -19.76 6.89 -0.25
CA ARG A 329 -20.85 7.85 -0.11
C ARG A 329 -21.81 7.67 -1.27
N ILE A 330 -23.08 7.45 -0.97
CA ILE A 330 -24.14 7.55 -1.97
C ILE A 330 -24.32 9.04 -2.27
N ASP A 331 -24.03 9.43 -3.50
CA ASP A 331 -24.24 10.80 -4.00
C ASP A 331 -25.73 11.07 -4.15
N GLU A 332 -26.40 10.21 -4.91
CA GLU A 332 -27.84 10.28 -5.16
C GLU A 332 -28.35 8.96 -5.75
N PRO A 333 -29.62 8.60 -5.52
CA PRO A 333 -30.30 7.58 -6.31
C PRO A 333 -30.45 8.02 -7.76
N LEU A 334 -30.23 7.11 -8.70
CA LEU A 334 -30.58 7.32 -10.11
C LEU A 334 -32.10 7.32 -10.28
N SER A 335 -32.59 8.13 -11.22
CA SER A 335 -33.97 8.00 -11.67
C SER A 335 -34.20 6.61 -12.31
N PRO A 336 -35.43 6.07 -12.30
CA PRO A 336 -35.72 4.78 -12.93
C PRO A 336 -35.32 4.71 -14.41
N GLN A 337 -35.44 5.83 -15.13
CA GLN A 337 -35.09 5.93 -16.55
C GLN A 337 -33.57 5.86 -16.76
N GLU A 338 -32.81 6.56 -15.91
CA GLU A 338 -31.34 6.50 -15.95
C GLU A 338 -30.84 5.11 -15.56
N ALA A 339 -31.39 4.50 -14.49
CA ALA A 339 -31.04 3.15 -14.07
C ALA A 339 -31.31 2.13 -15.19
N ALA A 340 -32.49 2.22 -15.84
CA ALA A 340 -32.81 1.39 -17.00
C ALA A 340 -31.85 1.60 -18.18
N ALA A 341 -31.46 2.86 -18.45
CA ALA A 341 -30.50 3.17 -19.51
C ALA A 341 -29.11 2.59 -19.22
N TRP A 342 -28.63 2.63 -17.97
CA TRP A 342 -27.41 1.93 -17.55
C TRP A 342 -27.54 0.41 -17.68
N LEU A 343 -28.61 -0.17 -17.16
CA LEU A 343 -28.85 -1.61 -17.22
C LEU A 343 -28.92 -2.13 -18.66
N SER A 344 -29.51 -1.37 -19.59
CA SER A 344 -29.61 -1.76 -21.01
C SER A 344 -28.26 -1.92 -21.72
N ARG A 345 -27.20 -1.33 -21.16
CA ARG A 345 -25.82 -1.43 -21.67
C ARG A 345 -25.01 -2.52 -20.96
N CYS A 346 -25.56 -3.16 -19.92
CA CYS A 346 -24.86 -4.18 -19.15
C CYS A 346 -25.28 -5.59 -19.60
N THR A 347 -24.33 -6.51 -19.76
CA THR A 347 -24.60 -7.91 -20.13
C THR A 347 -24.91 -8.78 -18.90
N THR A 348 -25.90 -9.67 -18.99
CA THR A 348 -26.21 -10.64 -17.93
C THR A 348 -25.01 -11.53 -17.63
N SER A 349 -24.79 -11.90 -16.35
CA SER A 349 -23.77 -12.89 -16.03
C SER A 349 -24.02 -14.21 -16.76
N SER A 350 -22.99 -14.77 -17.40
CA SER A 350 -23.03 -16.09 -18.05
C SER A 350 -22.65 -17.21 -17.10
#